data_AF-A0A5K1BT09-F1
#
_entry.id   AF-A0A5K1BT09-F1
#
_cell.length_a   1.000
_cell.length_b   1.000
_cell.length_c   1.000
_cell.angle_alpha   90.00
_cell.angle_beta   90.00
_cell.angle_gamma   90.00
#
_symmetry.space_group_name_H-M   'P 1'
#
loop_
_entity.id
_entity.type
_entity.pdbx_description
1 polymer ?
#
loop_
_entity_poly.entity_id
_entity_poly.type
_entity_poly.pdbx_seq_one_letter_code
_entity_poly.pdbx_strand_id
1 'polypeptide(L)' 'MDLSDIAARLGISGSKPLIRKAEELRRLANAKFDSSIIGV' A
#
# COMPACT_ATOMS: atom_id res chain seq x y z
N MET A 1 5.21 0.48 -8.17
CA MET A 1 6.11 1.16 -7.22
C MET A 1 6.06 0.39 -5.91
N ASP A 2 7.19 -0.04 -5.39
CA ASP A 2 7.23 -0.78 -4.13
C ASP A 2 6.90 0.14 -2.95
N LEU A 3 6.28 -0.39 -1.89
CA LEU A 3 5.95 0.41 -0.71
C LEU A 3 7.21 0.83 0.04
N SER A 4 8.29 0.07 -0.10
CA SER A 4 9.62 0.40 0.42
C SER A 4 10.22 1.61 -0.31
N ASP A 5 10.04 1.71 -1.63
CA ASP A 5 10.49 2.86 -2.42
C ASP A 5 9.74 4.13 -2.02
N ILE A 6 8.43 4.03 -1.80
CA ILE A 6 7.59 5.14 -1.33
C ILE A 6 8.05 5.58 0.06
N ALA A 7 8.31 4.62 0.96
CA ALA A 7 8.79 4.92 2.30
C ALA A 7 10.16 5.62 2.30
N ALA A 8 11.06 5.24 1.39
CA ALA A 8 12.35 5.88 1.20
C ALA A 8 12.20 7.33 0.71
N ARG A 9 11.32 7.56 -0.26
CA ARG A 9 11.04 8.91 -0.78
C ARG A 9 10.38 9.82 0.23
N LEU A 10 9.64 9.26 1.19
CA LEU A 10 8.95 9.99 2.26
C LEU A 10 9.79 10.11 3.55
N GLY A 11 11.01 9.55 3.61
CA GLY A 11 11.86 9.60 4.79
C GLY A 11 11.35 8.78 5.99
N ILE A 12 10.40 7.87 5.77
CA ILE A 12 9.73 7.07 6.81
C ILE A 12 10.18 5.61 6.83
N SER A 13 11.26 5.27 6.11
CA SER A 13 11.81 3.91 6.00
C SER A 13 12.17 3.26 7.35
N GLY A 14 12.40 4.06 8.40
CA GLY A 14 12.68 3.55 9.75
C GLY A 14 11.46 2.90 10.43
N SER A 15 10.24 3.21 9.99
CA SER A 15 9.02 2.74 10.63
C SER A 15 8.48 1.47 9.95
N LYS A 16 9.13 0.33 10.23
CA LYS A 16 8.69 -1.00 9.74
C LYS A 16 7.21 -1.31 10.02
N PRO A 17 6.64 -1.00 11.20
CA PRO A 17 5.22 -1.23 11.46
C PRO A 17 4.30 -0.44 10.52
N LEU A 18 4.68 0.79 10.17
CA LEU A 18 3.92 1.66 9.29
C LEU A 18 3.94 1.15 7.85
N ILE A 19 5.11 0.74 7.34
CA ILE A 19 5.25 0.15 6.00
C ILE A 19 4.40 -1.11 5.88
N ARG A 20 4.45 -1.99 6.90
CA ARG A 20 3.65 -3.22 6.92
C ARG A 20 2.15 -2.93 6.95
N LYS A 21 1.72 -1.94 7.72
CA LYS A 21 0.31 -1.53 7.77
C LYS A 21 -0.17 -0.98 6.42
N ALA A 22 0.66 -0.18 5.76
CA ALA A 22 0.36 0.33 4.44
C ALA A 22 0.25 -0.79 3.39
N GLU A 23 1.08 -1.83 3.47
CA GLU A 23 0.94 -3.01 2.60
C GLU A 23 -0.35 -3.78 2.85
N GLU A 24 -0.74 -3.98 4.11
CA GLU A 24 -2.03 -4.61 4.46
C GLU A 24 -3.20 -3.83 3.87
N LEU A 25 -3.18 -2.49 4.00
CA LEU A 25 -4.22 -1.63 3.43
C LEU A 25 -4.24 -1.70 1.90
N ARG A 26 -3.08 -1.76 1.23
CA ARG A 26 -3.01 -1.92 -0.23
C ARG A 26 -3.57 -3.26 -0.68
N ARG A 27 -3.27 -4.35 0.02
CA ARG A 27 -3.85 -5.67 -0.25
C ARG A 27 -5.36 -5.68 -0.08
N LEU A 28 -5.85 -5.08 1.02
CA LEU A 28 -7.29 -4.96 1.27
C LEU A 28 -7.97 -4.10 0.20
N ALA A 29 -7.35 -2.98 -0.19
CA ALA A 29 -7.86 -2.12 -1.25
C ALA A 29 -7.94 -2.86 -2.58
N ASN A 30 -6.88 -3.56 -3.00
CA ASN A 30 -6.91 -4.35 -4.22
C ASN A 30 -7.99 -5.46 -4.18
N ALA A 31 -8.22 -6.08 -3.03
CA ALA A 31 -9.25 -7.10 -2.88
C ALA A 31 -10.68 -6.53 -2.88
N LYS A 32 -10.87 -5.30 -2.36
CA LYS A 32 -12.20 -4.66 -2.26
C LYS A 32 -12.56 -3.79 -3.47
N PHE A 33 -11.56 -3.23 -4.12
CA PHE A 33 -11.65 -2.31 -5.25
C PHE A 33 -11.06 -2.96 -6.49
N ASP A 34 -11.29 -4.26 -6.66
CA ASP A 34 -11.05 -4.90 -7.96
C ASP A 34 -11.88 -4.14 -8.99
N SER A 35 -11.22 -3.57 -9.98
CA SER A 35 -11.83 -2.78 -11.06
C SER A 35 -12.89 -3.56 -11.83
N SER A 36 -12.94 -4.89 -11.68
CA SER A 36 -14.02 -5.73 -12.21
C SER A 36 -15.36 -5.55 -11.47
N ILE A 37 -15.35 -5.08 -10.22
CA ILE A 37 -16.54 -4.87 -9.38
C ILE A 37 -17.00 -3.41 -9.42
N ILE A 38 -16.06 -2.47 -9.48
CA ILE A 38 -16.35 -1.04 -9.62
C ILE A 38 -16.39 -0.74 -11.11
N GLY A 39 -17.51 -1.08 -11.75
CA GLY A 39 -17.72 -0.93 -13.19
C GLY A 39 -17.39 0.47 -13.70
N VAL A 40 -16.20 0.60 -14.29
CA VAL A 40 -15.79 1.68 -15.19
C VAL A 40 -15.31 1.03 -16.47
#